data_AF-A0A6P0RCW1-F1
#
_entry.id   AF-A0A6P0RCW1-F1
#
_cell.length_a   1.000
_cell.length_b   1.000
_cell.length_c   1.000
_cell.angle_alpha   90.00
_cell.angle_beta   90.00
_cell.angle_gamma   90.00
#
_symmetry.space_group_name_H-M   'P 1'
#
loop_
_entity.id
_entity.type
_entity.pdbx_description
1 polymer ?
#
loop_
_entity_poly.entity_id
_entity_poly.type
_entity_poly.pdbx_seq_one_letter_code
_entity_poly.pdbx_strand_id
1 'polypeptide(L)'
;MNIKALVRTIQLCPQKLISQSLFVVTLSTLGLTIGIVPKIPNSSSTSIFDTAVYAQESFTDIAVTAEEINKYAISVLQIENLRIGVYREIQNEFQKRSSGGSVPPIICNQKSSVNTLPQNVKVIAVNYCNKAKEIIEGNDLTVSRFNEITQIQRKDETWRAKIQTQLIRIQQQQQIDN
;
A
#
# COMPACT_ATOMS: atom_id res chain seq x y z
N MET A 1 -14.06 21.37 46.53
CA MET A 1 -15.52 21.36 46.33
C MET A 1 -16.08 22.74 46.63
N ASN A 2 -17.07 23.16 45.85
CA ASN A 2 -17.82 24.44 45.84
C ASN A 2 -17.34 25.57 44.91
N ILE A 3 -18.21 25.79 43.93
CA ILE A 3 -18.24 26.76 42.84
C ILE A 3 -18.98 28.01 43.35
N LYS A 4 -18.56 29.21 42.95
CA LYS A 4 -19.45 30.37 42.89
C LYS A 4 -19.24 31.10 41.56
N ALA A 5 -20.28 31.07 40.73
CA ALA A 5 -20.46 31.91 39.56
C ALA A 5 -21.14 33.24 39.98
N LEU A 6 -20.96 34.31 39.20
CA LEU A 6 -21.83 35.50 39.07
C LEU A 6 -21.30 36.31 37.86
N VAL A 7 -21.86 36.16 36.65
CA VAL A 7 -22.93 36.94 35.99
C VAL A 7 -22.47 38.28 35.35
N ARG A 8 -22.84 38.42 34.06
CA ARG A 8 -22.58 39.47 33.04
C ARG A 8 -23.57 40.65 33.09
N THR A 9 -23.16 41.81 32.53
CA THR A 9 -23.87 42.66 31.50
C THR A 9 -22.99 43.89 31.13
N ILE A 10 -22.44 44.06 29.91
CA ILE A 10 -22.90 44.72 28.64
C ILE A 10 -23.31 46.21 28.73
N GLN A 11 -22.62 47.09 27.96
CA GLN A 11 -23.12 48.15 27.02
C GLN A 11 -21.92 49.01 26.53
N LEU A 12 -21.52 49.12 25.25
CA LEU A 12 -22.06 49.71 23.99
C LEU A 12 -21.89 51.25 23.80
N CYS A 13 -20.83 51.64 23.03
CA CYS A 13 -20.72 52.66 21.92
C CYS A 13 -21.18 54.14 22.14
N PRO A 14 -21.00 55.17 21.24
CA PRO A 14 -20.37 55.26 19.89
C PRO A 14 -19.70 56.62 19.43
N GLN A 15 -19.30 56.68 18.13
CA GLN A 15 -19.24 57.83 17.17
C GLN A 15 -18.12 58.91 17.33
N LYS A 16 -17.53 59.55 16.30
CA LYS A 16 -17.94 59.96 14.93
C LYS A 16 -16.67 60.53 14.21
N LEU A 17 -16.35 60.33 12.92
CA LEU A 17 -16.69 61.19 11.76
C LEU A 17 -15.80 60.81 10.54
N ILE A 18 -16.22 61.27 9.37
CA ILE A 18 -16.02 60.71 8.02
C ILE A 18 -15.16 61.68 7.20
N SER A 19 -14.31 61.21 6.27
CA SER A 19 -13.89 62.04 5.12
C SER A 19 -13.43 61.19 3.92
N GLN A 20 -13.85 61.64 2.73
CA GLN A 20 -13.86 60.97 1.43
C GLN A 20 -12.53 61.11 0.65
N SER A 21 -12.20 60.12 -0.18
CA SER A 21 -11.73 60.38 -1.54
C SER A 21 -11.99 59.19 -2.47
N LEU A 22 -12.72 59.47 -3.54
CA LEU A 22 -12.97 58.61 -4.68
C LEU A 22 -11.72 58.59 -5.57
N PHE A 23 -11.21 57.40 -5.90
CA PHE A 23 -10.62 57.16 -7.21
C PHE A 23 -11.12 55.82 -7.73
N VAL A 24 -12.02 55.90 -8.70
CA VAL A 24 -12.40 54.79 -9.58
C VAL A 24 -11.28 54.64 -10.60
N VAL A 25 -10.63 53.47 -10.62
CA VAL A 25 -9.84 53.02 -11.77
C VAL A 25 -10.38 51.65 -12.18
N THR A 26 -11.06 51.64 -13.32
CA THR A 26 -11.38 50.44 -14.09
C THR A 26 -10.20 50.11 -15.01
N LEU A 27 -9.75 48.86 -15.04
CA LEU A 27 -9.39 48.21 -16.30
C LEU A 27 -9.38 46.68 -16.18
N SER A 28 -10.21 46.08 -17.02
CA SER A 28 -10.41 44.65 -17.25
C SER A 28 -9.26 44.06 -18.07
N THR A 29 -8.86 42.79 -17.82
CA THR A 29 -9.04 41.65 -18.76
C THR A 29 -8.29 40.37 -18.36
N LEU A 30 -9.05 39.26 -18.44
CA LEU A 30 -8.76 37.88 -18.86
C LEU A 30 -7.72 37.01 -18.13
N GLY A 31 -8.25 35.99 -17.44
CA GLY A 31 -7.60 34.69 -17.21
C GLY A 31 -8.58 33.56 -17.52
N LEU A 32 -8.77 33.24 -18.81
CA LEU A 32 -9.41 32.00 -19.23
C LEU A 32 -8.37 30.88 -19.19
N THR A 33 -8.46 30.00 -18.20
CA THR A 33 -8.42 28.53 -18.34
C THR A 33 -8.57 27.91 -16.96
N ILE A 34 -9.81 27.81 -16.47
CA ILE A 34 -10.15 26.76 -15.51
C ILE A 34 -11.32 26.02 -16.13
N GLY A 35 -11.00 24.93 -16.82
CA GLY A 35 -11.99 23.94 -17.26
C GLY A 35 -12.52 23.17 -16.06
N ILE A 36 -13.30 23.83 -15.21
CA ILE A 36 -14.19 23.17 -14.27
C ILE A 36 -15.59 23.37 -14.83
N VAL A 37 -16.22 22.29 -15.31
CA VAL A 37 -17.65 22.29 -15.61
C VAL A 37 -18.36 21.83 -14.32
N PRO A 38 -19.03 22.71 -13.56
CA PRO A 38 -19.87 22.25 -12.48
C PRO A 38 -21.11 21.58 -13.09
N LYS A 39 -21.20 20.26 -12.97
CA LYS A 39 -22.42 19.53 -13.31
C LYS A 39 -23.45 19.85 -12.24
N ILE A 40 -24.46 20.65 -12.55
CA ILE A 40 -25.62 20.88 -11.68
C ILE A 40 -26.45 19.59 -11.66
N PRO A 41 -26.58 18.89 -10.52
CA PRO A 41 -27.55 17.81 -10.40
C PRO A 41 -28.89 18.40 -10.00
N ASN A 42 -29.93 18.13 -10.80
CA ASN A 42 -31.29 18.39 -10.39
C ASN A 42 -31.60 17.58 -9.13
N SER A 43 -32.09 18.28 -8.10
CA SER A 43 -32.46 17.72 -6.82
C SER A 43 -33.58 16.69 -6.98
N SER A 44 -33.28 15.44 -6.67
CA SER A 44 -34.23 14.45 -6.15
C SER A 44 -33.45 13.57 -5.19
N SER A 45 -33.65 13.81 -3.90
CA SER A 45 -32.95 13.14 -2.81
C SER A 45 -33.25 11.64 -2.81
N THR A 46 -32.35 10.83 -3.38
CA THR A 46 -32.16 9.45 -2.96
C THR A 46 -30.66 9.15 -2.93
N SER A 47 -30.19 8.89 -1.71
CA SER A 47 -28.81 8.62 -1.36
C SER A 47 -28.47 7.17 -1.69
N ILE A 48 -27.76 6.91 -2.79
CA ILE A 48 -26.91 5.72 -2.96
C ILE A 48 -25.71 6.12 -3.85
N PHE A 49 -24.67 6.68 -3.25
CA PHE A 49 -23.41 6.97 -3.93
C PHE A 49 -22.41 5.84 -3.62
N ASP A 50 -22.47 4.76 -4.40
CA ASP A 50 -21.37 3.83 -4.59
C ASP A 50 -20.97 3.89 -6.07
N THR A 51 -20.31 4.99 -6.45
CA THR A 51 -19.58 5.05 -7.72
C THR A 51 -18.13 4.66 -7.43
N ALA A 52 -17.82 3.38 -7.66
CA ALA A 52 -16.44 2.94 -7.82
C ALA A 52 -15.85 3.64 -9.05
N VAL A 53 -14.95 4.59 -8.82
CA VAL A 53 -14.15 5.19 -9.88
C VAL A 53 -12.99 4.25 -10.18
N TYR A 54 -13.06 3.52 -11.30
CA TYR A 54 -11.89 2.84 -11.85
C TYR A 54 -10.97 3.89 -12.46
N ALA A 55 -9.88 4.22 -11.78
CA ALA A 55 -8.82 5.07 -12.32
C ALA A 55 -8.27 4.41 -13.60
N GLN A 56 -8.21 5.16 -14.71
CA GLN A 56 -7.62 4.71 -15.96
C GLN A 56 -6.17 4.30 -15.73
N GLU A 57 -5.88 3.01 -15.96
CA GLU A 57 -4.52 2.48 -15.90
C GLU A 57 -3.66 3.18 -16.95
N SER A 58 -2.64 3.88 -16.47
CA SER A 58 -1.61 4.48 -17.29
C SER A 58 -0.86 3.39 -18.05
N PHE A 59 -0.98 3.40 -19.36
CA PHE A 59 -0.25 2.57 -20.29
C PHE A 59 1.22 3.02 -20.31
N THR A 60 2.01 2.53 -19.36
CA THR A 60 3.48 2.56 -19.38
C THR A 60 3.96 1.12 -19.50
N ASP A 61 4.90 0.87 -20.41
CA ASP A 61 5.27 -0.39 -21.10
C ASP A 61 5.55 -1.69 -20.28
N ILE A 62 5.15 -1.79 -19.01
CA ILE A 62 5.01 -3.06 -18.29
C ILE A 62 3.72 -2.98 -17.47
N ALA A 63 2.56 -3.16 -18.13
CA ALA A 63 1.30 -3.24 -17.43
C ALA A 63 1.25 -4.55 -16.62
N VAL A 64 1.09 -4.43 -15.30
CA VAL A 64 0.77 -5.58 -14.42
C VAL A 64 -0.74 -5.68 -14.34
N THR A 65 -1.33 -6.78 -14.80
CA THR A 65 -2.79 -6.92 -14.84
C THR A 65 -3.36 -7.17 -13.44
N ALA A 66 -4.67 -6.91 -13.24
CA ALA A 66 -5.35 -7.26 -11.99
C ALA A 66 -5.26 -8.76 -11.66
N GLU A 67 -5.27 -9.62 -12.68
CA GLU A 67 -5.07 -11.06 -12.53
C GLU A 67 -3.66 -11.39 -12.02
N GLU A 68 -2.63 -10.75 -12.59
CA GLU A 68 -1.25 -10.92 -12.15
C GLU A 68 -1.04 -10.42 -10.72
N ILE A 69 -1.70 -9.32 -10.31
CA ILE A 69 -1.68 -8.86 -8.91
C ILE A 69 -2.25 -9.94 -8.00
N ASN A 70 -3.38 -10.57 -8.37
CA ASN A 70 -3.98 -11.61 -7.57
C ASN A 70 -3.06 -12.83 -7.44
N LYS A 71 -2.56 -13.34 -8.57
CA LYS A 71 -1.62 -14.48 -8.61
C LYS A 71 -0.36 -14.20 -7.79
N TYR A 72 0.19 -12.99 -7.92
CA TYR A 72 1.36 -12.56 -7.17
C TYR A 72 1.08 -12.47 -5.67
N ALA A 73 -0.04 -11.87 -5.27
CA ALA A 73 -0.42 -11.73 -3.86
C ALA A 73 -0.64 -13.08 -3.18
N ILE A 74 -1.31 -14.02 -3.86
CA ILE A 74 -1.48 -15.40 -3.37
C ILE A 74 -0.11 -16.08 -3.20
N SER A 75 0.77 -15.96 -4.20
CA SER A 75 2.12 -16.52 -4.16
C SER A 75 2.92 -15.96 -2.98
N VAL A 76 2.92 -14.63 -2.78
CA VAL A 76 3.60 -13.98 -1.65
C VAL A 76 3.09 -14.49 -0.32
N LEU A 77 1.77 -14.60 -0.15
CA LEU A 77 1.17 -15.07 1.10
C LEU A 77 1.58 -16.52 1.41
N GLN A 78 1.53 -17.41 0.41
CA GLN A 78 1.93 -18.81 0.56
C GLN A 78 3.42 -18.96 0.87
N ILE A 79 4.28 -18.22 0.17
CA ILE A 79 5.73 -18.21 0.41
C ILE A 79 6.04 -17.65 1.80
N GLU A 80 5.35 -16.61 2.26
CA GLU A 80 5.54 -16.05 3.59
C GLU A 80 5.21 -17.08 4.67
N ASN A 81 4.08 -17.79 4.54
CA ASN A 81 3.69 -18.84 5.47
C ASN A 81 4.75 -19.96 5.53
N LEU A 82 5.28 -20.37 4.39
CA LEU A 82 6.39 -21.32 4.31
C LEU A 82 7.65 -20.76 4.99
N ARG A 83 7.99 -19.50 4.73
CA ARG A 83 9.19 -18.82 5.24
C ARG A 83 9.25 -18.81 6.76
N ILE A 84 8.12 -18.58 7.44
CA ILE A 84 8.07 -18.54 8.91
C ILE A 84 8.49 -19.89 9.52
N GLY A 85 8.08 -21.01 8.92
CA GLY A 85 8.48 -22.35 9.38
C GLY A 85 9.95 -22.62 9.12
N VAL A 86 10.40 -22.34 7.89
CA VAL A 86 11.80 -22.52 7.47
C VAL A 86 12.76 -21.67 8.31
N TYR A 87 12.40 -20.42 8.59
CA TYR A 87 13.23 -19.53 9.40
C TYR A 87 13.47 -20.10 10.80
N ARG A 88 12.44 -20.66 11.43
CA ARG A 88 12.55 -21.32 12.74
C ARG A 88 13.47 -22.55 12.68
N GLU A 89 13.33 -23.37 11.65
CA GLU A 89 14.19 -24.54 11.46
C GLU A 89 15.66 -24.13 11.32
N ILE A 90 15.94 -23.13 10.49
CA ILE A 90 17.30 -22.61 10.29
C ILE A 90 17.84 -21.98 11.57
N GLN A 91 17.03 -21.20 12.27
CA GLN A 91 17.43 -20.59 13.55
C GLN A 91 17.84 -21.64 14.58
N ASN A 92 17.12 -22.76 14.66
CA ASN A 92 17.48 -23.89 15.54
C ASN A 92 18.84 -24.49 15.14
N GLU A 93 19.12 -24.64 13.84
CA GLU A 93 20.41 -25.14 13.35
C GLU A 93 21.57 -24.19 13.67
N PHE A 94 21.34 -22.88 13.67
CA PHE A 94 22.35 -21.89 14.08
C PHE A 94 22.59 -21.91 15.60
N GLN A 95 21.53 -22.00 16.41
CA GLN A 95 21.64 -22.07 17.86
C GLN A 95 22.46 -23.28 18.34
N LYS A 96 22.38 -24.43 17.65
CA LYS A 96 23.20 -25.62 17.93
C LYS A 96 24.71 -25.39 17.75
N ARG A 97 25.10 -24.41 16.94
CA ARG A 97 26.49 -24.16 16.54
C ARG A 97 27.13 -23.01 17.30
N SER A 98 26.34 -21.98 17.62
CA SER A 98 26.83 -20.79 18.32
C SER A 98 25.68 -20.12 19.06
N SER A 99 25.85 -19.93 20.36
CA SER A 99 24.90 -19.18 21.19
C SER A 99 24.78 -17.74 20.68
N GLY A 100 23.63 -17.41 20.07
CA GLY A 100 23.35 -16.07 19.54
C GLY A 100 23.65 -15.87 18.04
N GLY A 101 23.92 -16.92 17.27
CA GLY A 101 24.07 -16.81 15.82
C GLY A 101 22.81 -16.24 15.15
N SER A 102 22.95 -15.15 14.40
CA SER A 102 21.88 -14.59 13.58
C SER A 102 21.79 -15.34 12.25
N VAL A 103 20.55 -15.56 11.77
CA VAL A 103 20.33 -16.18 10.47
C VAL A 103 20.61 -15.14 9.38
N PRO A 104 21.59 -15.35 8.48
CA PRO A 104 21.84 -14.44 7.38
C PRO A 104 20.66 -14.45 6.39
N PRO A 105 20.48 -13.39 5.59
CA PRO A 105 19.43 -13.35 4.57
C PRO A 105 19.66 -14.45 3.52
N ILE A 106 18.61 -15.20 3.20
CA ILE A 106 18.60 -16.26 2.19
C ILE A 106 17.89 -15.72 0.96
N ILE A 107 18.63 -15.55 -0.13
CA ILE A 107 18.14 -14.95 -1.37
C ILE A 107 18.17 -16.02 -2.46
N CYS A 108 17.01 -16.56 -2.81
CA CYS A 108 16.89 -17.76 -3.66
C CYS A 108 17.44 -17.58 -5.08
N ASN A 109 17.49 -16.36 -5.61
CA ASN A 109 18.10 -16.07 -6.91
C ASN A 109 19.59 -15.70 -6.82
N GLN A 110 20.20 -15.73 -5.63
CA GLN A 110 21.61 -15.42 -5.41
C GLN A 110 22.34 -16.62 -4.81
N LYS A 111 23.05 -17.38 -5.66
CA LYS A 111 23.81 -18.59 -5.25
C LYS A 111 24.75 -18.33 -4.07
N SER A 112 25.41 -17.17 -4.02
CA SER A 112 26.33 -16.84 -2.94
C SER A 112 25.65 -16.74 -1.57
N SER A 113 24.38 -16.33 -1.50
CA SER A 113 23.62 -16.27 -0.24
C SER A 113 23.36 -17.66 0.36
N VAL A 114 23.31 -18.70 -0.49
CA VAL A 114 23.07 -20.09 -0.11
C VAL A 114 24.40 -20.84 0.12
N ASN A 115 25.42 -20.56 -0.69
CA ASN A 115 26.68 -21.28 -0.65
C ASN A 115 27.49 -21.05 0.63
N THR A 116 27.36 -19.87 1.24
CA THR A 116 27.99 -19.49 2.50
C THR A 116 27.32 -20.12 3.72
N LEU A 117 26.12 -20.68 3.55
CA LEU A 117 25.41 -21.35 4.64
C LEU A 117 26.09 -22.67 5.00
N PRO A 118 26.06 -23.05 6.28
CA PRO A 118 26.55 -24.36 6.67
C PRO A 118 25.75 -25.50 6.01
N GLN A 119 26.38 -26.66 5.84
CA GLN A 119 25.86 -27.71 4.96
C GLN A 119 24.44 -28.20 5.29
N ASN A 120 24.11 -28.40 6.57
CA ASN A 120 22.76 -28.73 7.04
C ASN A 120 21.74 -27.63 6.70
N VAL A 121 22.09 -26.36 6.94
CA VAL A 121 21.25 -25.20 6.63
C VAL A 121 21.06 -25.03 5.12
N LYS A 122 22.09 -25.32 4.34
CA LYS A 122 22.06 -25.25 2.88
C LYS A 122 20.99 -26.17 2.29
N VAL A 123 20.85 -27.39 2.81
CA VAL A 123 19.81 -28.33 2.38
C VAL A 123 18.42 -27.75 2.64
N ILE A 124 18.19 -27.17 3.83
CA ILE A 124 16.92 -26.53 4.20
C ILE A 124 16.64 -25.33 3.29
N ALA A 125 17.65 -24.48 3.05
CA ALA A 125 17.54 -23.30 2.19
C ALA A 125 17.23 -23.65 0.72
N VAL A 126 17.89 -24.67 0.16
CA VAL A 126 17.63 -25.14 -1.20
C VAL A 126 16.21 -25.69 -1.31
N ASN A 127 15.76 -26.49 -0.34
CA ASN A 127 14.40 -27.01 -0.31
C ASN A 127 13.37 -25.88 -0.24
N TYR A 128 13.60 -24.86 0.61
CA TYR A 128 12.76 -23.67 0.67
C TYR A 128 12.68 -22.94 -0.68
N CYS A 129 13.82 -22.71 -1.33
CA CYS A 129 13.86 -22.03 -2.62
C CYS A 129 13.16 -22.83 -3.74
N ASN A 130 13.25 -24.15 -3.73
CA ASN A 130 12.53 -25.01 -4.66
C ASN A 130 11.02 -24.95 -4.42
N LYS A 131 10.56 -25.06 -3.17
CA LYS A 131 9.13 -24.93 -2.83
C LYS A 131 8.58 -23.54 -3.15
N ALA A 132 9.34 -22.49 -2.91
CA ALA A 132 8.94 -21.14 -3.30
C ALA A 132 8.77 -21.02 -4.81
N LYS A 133 9.67 -21.63 -5.60
CA LYS A 133 9.54 -21.72 -7.05
C LYS A 133 8.27 -22.50 -7.46
N GLU A 134 8.02 -23.66 -6.86
CA GLU A 134 6.82 -24.46 -7.12
C GLU A 134 5.52 -23.70 -6.81
N ILE A 135 5.50 -22.93 -5.72
CA ILE A 135 4.37 -22.05 -5.38
C ILE A 135 4.14 -20.99 -6.46
N ILE A 136 5.22 -20.34 -6.93
CA ILE A 136 5.11 -19.31 -7.98
C ILE A 136 4.55 -19.92 -9.27
N GLU A 137 5.13 -21.05 -9.70
CA GLU A 137 4.74 -21.73 -10.94
C GLU A 137 3.33 -22.33 -10.83
N GLY A 138 2.93 -22.82 -9.65
CA GLY A 138 1.59 -23.34 -9.38
C GLY A 138 0.49 -22.27 -9.33
N ASN A 139 0.84 -20.99 -9.24
CA ASN A 139 -0.09 -19.87 -9.36
C ASN A 139 -0.03 -19.20 -10.75
N ASP A 140 0.41 -19.95 -11.77
CA ASP A 140 0.53 -19.51 -13.17
C ASP A 140 1.41 -18.27 -13.37
N LEU A 141 2.46 -18.12 -12.55
CA LEU A 141 3.50 -17.12 -12.74
C LEU A 141 4.83 -17.79 -13.06
N THR A 142 5.62 -17.17 -13.95
CA THR A 142 7.03 -17.55 -14.07
C THR A 142 7.83 -16.89 -12.94
N VAL A 143 8.92 -17.52 -12.51
CA VAL A 143 9.85 -16.92 -11.52
C VAL A 143 10.36 -15.55 -12.01
N SER A 144 10.58 -15.39 -13.31
CA SER A 144 11.00 -14.11 -13.89
C SER A 144 9.93 -13.03 -13.72
N ARG A 145 8.67 -13.34 -14.05
CA ARG A 145 7.57 -12.39 -13.93
C ARG A 145 7.26 -12.06 -12.48
N PHE A 146 7.32 -13.05 -11.58
CA PHE A 146 7.21 -12.82 -10.14
C PHE A 146 8.27 -11.83 -9.65
N ASN A 147 9.54 -12.04 -10.00
CA ASN A 147 10.62 -11.14 -9.61
C ASN A 147 10.46 -9.74 -10.21
N GLU A 148 9.97 -9.63 -11.44
CA GLU A 148 9.66 -8.35 -12.08
C GLU A 148 8.58 -7.58 -11.29
N ILE A 149 7.46 -8.22 -10.96
CA ILE A 149 6.39 -7.63 -10.15
C ILE A 149 6.92 -7.24 -8.77
N THR A 150 7.77 -8.06 -8.14
CA THR A 150 8.46 -7.69 -6.88
C THR A 150 9.28 -6.42 -7.03
N GLN A 151 9.99 -6.25 -8.15
CA GLN A 151 10.80 -5.05 -8.39
C GLN A 151 9.95 -3.81 -8.68
N ILE A 152 8.82 -3.97 -9.38
CA ILE A 152 7.84 -2.92 -9.61
C ILE A 152 7.24 -2.45 -8.28
N GLN A 153 6.72 -3.38 -7.47
CA GLN A 153 6.20 -3.11 -6.12
C GLN A 153 7.17 -2.32 -5.25
N ARG A 154 8.47 -2.62 -5.32
CA ARG A 154 9.49 -1.96 -4.49
C ARG A 154 9.74 -0.51 -4.89
N LYS A 155 9.51 -0.17 -6.16
CA LYS A 155 9.82 1.15 -6.74
C LYS A 155 8.59 2.05 -6.88
N ASP A 156 7.41 1.45 -7.02
CA ASP A 156 6.15 2.16 -7.27
C ASP A 156 5.17 1.98 -6.12
N GLU A 157 4.84 3.09 -5.47
CA GLU A 157 3.93 3.12 -4.32
C GLU A 157 2.49 2.75 -4.68
N THR A 158 2.07 3.04 -5.92
CA THR A 158 0.74 2.69 -6.43
C THR A 158 0.61 1.18 -6.53
N TRP A 159 1.61 0.50 -7.10
CA TRP A 159 1.62 -0.95 -7.18
C TRP A 159 1.74 -1.60 -5.80
N ARG A 160 2.55 -1.03 -4.90
CA ARG A 160 2.62 -1.47 -3.50
C ARG A 160 1.25 -1.42 -2.81
N ALA A 161 0.50 -0.33 -2.99
CA ALA A 161 -0.83 -0.18 -2.42
C ALA A 161 -1.82 -1.20 -3.00
N LYS A 162 -1.83 -1.40 -4.33
CA LYS A 162 -2.70 -2.41 -4.99
C LYS A 162 -2.46 -3.82 -4.44
N ILE A 163 -1.20 -4.22 -4.29
CA ILE A 163 -0.83 -5.55 -3.74
C ILE A 163 -1.25 -5.67 -2.27
N GLN A 164 -1.02 -4.63 -1.46
CA GLN A 164 -1.44 -4.63 -0.06
C GLN A 164 -2.95 -4.76 0.10
N THR A 165 -3.74 -4.03 -0.69
CA THR A 165 -5.19 -4.18 -0.71
C THR A 165 -5.61 -5.60 -1.08
N GLN A 166 -4.94 -6.21 -2.07
CA GLN A 166 -5.27 -7.57 -2.48
C GLN A 166 -4.93 -8.61 -1.41
N LEU A 167 -3.82 -8.47 -0.70
CA LEU A 167 -3.45 -9.34 0.42
C LEU A 167 -4.52 -9.30 1.53
N ILE A 168 -5.03 -8.11 1.87
CA ILE A 168 -6.10 -7.96 2.86
C ILE A 168 -7.38 -8.68 2.42
N ARG A 169 -7.77 -8.53 1.15
CA ARG A 169 -8.95 -9.22 0.59
C ARG A 169 -8.82 -10.74 0.67
N ILE A 170 -7.66 -11.28 0.30
CA ILE A 170 -7.40 -12.73 0.36
C ILE A 170 -7.55 -13.23 1.80
N GLN A 171 -6.98 -12.52 2.78
CA GLN A 171 -7.07 -12.90 4.19
C GLN A 171 -8.50 -12.84 4.72
N GLN A 172 -9.29 -11.84 4.34
CA GLN A 172 -10.70 -11.75 4.73
C GLN A 172 -11.52 -12.90 4.14
N GLN A 173 -11.29 -13.26 2.87
CA GLN A 173 -11.98 -14.38 2.24
C GLN A 173 -11.67 -15.70 2.96
N GLN A 174 -10.39 -15.94 3.29
CA GLN A 174 -9.98 -17.12 4.04
C GLN A 174 -10.58 -17.20 5.45
N GLN A 175 -10.96 -16.07 6.06
CA GLN A 175 -11.62 -16.06 7.37
C GLN A 175 -13.12 -16.37 7.29
N ILE A 176 -13.74 -16.20 6.12
CA ILE A 176 -15.16 -16.52 5.90
C ILE A 176 -15.33 -18.01 5.57
N ASP A 177 -14.31 -18.60 4.91
CA ASP A 177 -14.34 -19.99 4.47
C ASP A 177 -13.91 -20.99 5.57
N ASN A 178 -13.56 -20.52 6.78
CA ASN A 178 -13.17 -21.31 7.97
C ASN A 178 -14.19 -21.14 9.10
#